data_AF-A0A9D6MCF5-F1
#
_entry.id   AF-A0A9D6MCF5-F1
#
_cell.length_a   1.000
_cell.length_b   1.000
_cell.length_c   1.000
_cell.angle_alpha   90.00
_cell.angle_beta   90.00
_cell.angle_gamma   90.00
#
_symmetry.space_group_name_H-M   'P 1'
#
loop_
_entity.id
_entity.type
_entity.pdbx_description
1 polymer ?
#
loop_
_entity_poly.entity_id
_entity_poly.type
_entity_poly.pdbx_seq_one_letter_code
_entity_poly.pdbx_strand_id
1 'polypeptide(L)'
;ITPEGFADTGAVQPGEGATQIIVSYTLPYSSGMAVAHQVNYPAEAVNVLIRSDSGVTLAGERLGQPTPRQMGNGETFNIYPAGPLAPGDALQVTLTGQPVIRAAGGTMAEPQRSALNALADRWAIPIGGGILGAAMIAFGVWWWRRGATPPAEPEAESDPESEWPNVLRAIADLDAARERGEVAEEAYRSRRAELRAKARAILQAREGAK
;
A
#
# COMPACT_ATOMS: atom_id res chain seq x y z
N ILE A 1 -13.56 -29.91 -17.64
CA ILE A 1 -13.60 -29.86 -16.16
C ILE A 1 -14.65 -30.87 -15.72
N THR A 2 -14.23 -31.89 -14.98
CA THR A 2 -15.11 -32.89 -14.36
C THR A 2 -15.42 -32.45 -12.92
N PRO A 3 -16.43 -33.05 -12.25
CA PRO A 3 -16.68 -32.80 -10.83
C PRO A 3 -15.45 -33.04 -9.94
N GLU A 4 -14.55 -33.93 -10.38
CA GLU A 4 -13.31 -34.33 -9.70
C GLU A 4 -12.07 -33.50 -10.14
N GLY A 5 -12.22 -32.53 -11.06
CA GLY A 5 -11.14 -31.64 -11.49
C GLY A 5 -10.91 -31.56 -13.00
N PHE A 6 -9.65 -31.77 -13.42
CA PHE A 6 -9.23 -31.67 -14.82
C PHE A 6 -8.94 -33.06 -15.37
N ALA A 7 -9.49 -33.37 -16.54
CA ALA A 7 -9.21 -34.60 -17.27
C ALA A 7 -8.74 -34.22 -18.68
N ASP A 8 -7.57 -34.71 -19.07
CA ASP A 8 -7.16 -34.74 -20.46
C ASP A 8 -7.81 -35.96 -21.11
N THR A 9 -8.59 -35.73 -22.16
CA THR A 9 -9.28 -36.79 -22.92
C THR A 9 -8.49 -37.20 -24.17
N GLY A 10 -7.29 -36.67 -24.36
CA GLY A 10 -6.38 -37.08 -25.42
C GLY A 10 -6.06 -38.58 -25.33
N ALA A 11 -5.91 -39.22 -26.48
CA ALA A 11 -5.51 -40.63 -26.52
C ALA A 11 -4.09 -40.77 -25.97
N VAL A 12 -3.93 -41.57 -24.91
CA VAL A 12 -2.62 -41.99 -24.42
C VAL A 12 -2.05 -42.96 -25.43
N GLN A 13 -0.99 -42.55 -26.14
CA GLN A 13 -0.34 -43.39 -27.13
C GLN A 13 0.45 -44.51 -26.42
N PRO A 14 0.31 -45.79 -26.83
CA PRO A 14 1.12 -46.87 -26.28
C PRO A 14 2.59 -46.71 -26.66
N GLY A 15 3.50 -46.96 -25.72
CA GLY A 15 4.96 -46.90 -25.92
C GLY A 15 5.69 -46.32 -24.70
N GLU A 16 6.99 -46.07 -24.83
CA GLU A 16 7.85 -45.45 -23.80
C GLU A 16 7.85 -43.90 -23.88
N GLY A 17 6.91 -43.32 -24.63
CA GLY A 17 6.82 -41.87 -24.79
C GLY A 17 6.45 -41.17 -23.48
N ALA A 18 7.18 -40.11 -23.13
CA ALA A 18 6.84 -39.27 -21.98
C ALA A 18 5.82 -38.21 -22.40
N THR A 19 4.64 -38.22 -21.77
CA THR A 19 3.66 -37.13 -21.88
C THR A 19 3.90 -36.13 -20.75
N GLN A 20 4.04 -34.85 -21.10
CA GLN A 20 4.13 -33.77 -20.12
C GLN A 20 2.80 -33.03 -20.02
N ILE A 21 2.26 -32.94 -18.81
CA ILE A 21 1.05 -32.18 -18.49
C ILE A 21 1.43 -31.06 -17.53
N ILE A 22 1.09 -29.82 -17.88
CA ILE A 22 1.32 -28.64 -17.04
C ILE A 22 -0.03 -28.03 -16.70
N VAL A 23 -0.27 -27.82 -15.41
CA VAL A 23 -1.50 -27.19 -14.90
C VAL A 23 -1.11 -25.99 -14.06
N SER A 24 -1.73 -24.86 -14.33
CA SER A 24 -1.52 -23.60 -13.61
C SER A 24 -2.83 -23.11 -13.03
N TYR A 25 -2.80 -22.65 -11.78
CA TYR A 25 -3.97 -22.11 -11.09
C TYR A 25 -3.55 -21.04 -10.10
N THR A 26 -4.49 -20.15 -9.76
CA THR A 26 -4.30 -19.13 -8.73
C THR A 26 -4.82 -19.65 -7.39
N LEU A 27 -3.98 -19.57 -6.37
CA LEU A 27 -4.33 -19.94 -5.01
C LEU A 27 -4.83 -18.71 -4.23
N PRO A 28 -5.93 -18.81 -3.47
CA PRO A 28 -6.42 -17.73 -2.62
C PRO A 28 -5.59 -17.63 -1.32
N TYR A 29 -4.29 -17.41 -1.46
CA TYR A 29 -3.36 -17.33 -0.34
C TYR A 29 -3.50 -15.99 0.41
N SER A 30 -3.56 -16.04 1.74
CA SER A 30 -3.66 -14.84 2.59
C SER A 30 -2.44 -14.68 3.51
N SER A 31 -2.31 -15.51 4.53
CA SER A 31 -1.20 -15.51 5.51
C SER A 31 -0.70 -16.91 5.88
N GLY A 32 -1.43 -17.93 5.44
CA GLY A 32 -1.08 -19.33 5.53
C GLY A 32 -2.17 -20.17 4.87
N MET A 33 -1.81 -21.33 4.34
CA MET A 33 -2.75 -22.22 3.67
C MET A 33 -2.22 -23.65 3.70
N ALA A 34 -3.09 -24.61 4.03
CA ALA A 34 -2.83 -26.03 3.84
C ALA A 34 -3.33 -26.45 2.45
N VAL A 35 -2.50 -27.17 1.72
CA VAL A 35 -2.82 -27.76 0.42
C VAL A 35 -2.66 -29.26 0.54
N ALA A 36 -3.70 -30.00 0.18
CA ALA A 36 -3.69 -31.45 0.11
C ALA A 36 -4.07 -31.88 -1.31
N HIS A 37 -3.25 -32.74 -1.91
CA HIS A 37 -3.53 -33.33 -3.21
C HIS A 37 -3.35 -34.84 -3.15
N GLN A 38 -4.43 -35.58 -3.43
CA GLN A 38 -4.40 -37.03 -3.50
C GLN A 38 -3.93 -37.47 -4.89
N VAL A 39 -2.99 -38.41 -4.93
CA VAL A 39 -2.44 -38.92 -6.18
C VAL A 39 -3.23 -40.15 -6.63
N ASN A 40 -3.75 -40.12 -7.85
CA ASN A 40 -4.56 -41.20 -8.41
C ASN A 40 -3.74 -42.28 -9.14
N TYR A 41 -2.47 -41.98 -9.44
CA TYR A 41 -1.54 -42.84 -10.16
C TYR A 41 -0.24 -42.97 -9.36
N PRO A 42 0.53 -44.07 -9.52
CA PRO A 42 1.81 -44.17 -8.85
C PRO A 42 2.75 -43.06 -9.34
N ALA A 43 3.37 -42.34 -8.41
CA ALA A 43 4.38 -41.34 -8.69
C ALA A 43 5.73 -41.81 -8.15
N GLU A 44 6.70 -42.05 -9.05
CA GLU A 44 8.05 -42.47 -8.66
C GLU A 44 8.82 -41.37 -7.94
N ALA A 45 8.58 -40.10 -8.33
CA ALA A 45 9.21 -38.94 -7.73
C ALA A 45 8.24 -37.76 -7.68
N VAL A 46 8.15 -37.14 -6.50
CA VAL A 46 7.37 -35.92 -6.28
C VAL A 46 8.29 -34.84 -5.73
N ASN A 47 8.27 -33.67 -6.39
CA ASN A 47 9.05 -32.51 -5.99
C ASN A 47 8.12 -31.31 -5.84
N VAL A 48 8.23 -30.62 -4.71
CA VAL A 48 7.54 -29.34 -4.46
C VAL A 48 8.56 -28.23 -4.63
N LEU A 49 8.26 -27.29 -5.51
CA LEU A 49 9.16 -26.19 -5.83
C LEU A 49 8.57 -24.88 -5.34
N ILE A 50 9.38 -24.10 -4.65
CA ILE A 50 9.03 -22.73 -4.27
C ILE A 50 10.18 -21.79 -4.61
N ARG A 51 9.87 -20.61 -5.10
CA ARG A 51 10.90 -19.59 -5.33
C ARG A 51 11.60 -19.26 -4.01
N SER A 52 12.92 -19.21 -4.04
CA SER A 52 13.74 -19.02 -2.84
C SER A 52 13.57 -17.64 -2.22
N ASP A 53 13.18 -16.66 -3.03
CA ASP A 53 12.90 -15.28 -2.64
C ASP A 53 11.41 -14.98 -2.52
N SER A 54 10.54 -16.00 -2.47
CA SER A 54 9.09 -15.83 -2.43
C SER A 54 8.56 -15.23 -1.12
N GLY A 55 9.34 -15.21 -0.04
CA GLY A 55 8.86 -14.84 1.30
C GLY A 55 7.88 -15.86 1.92
N VAL A 56 7.70 -17.01 1.28
CA VAL A 56 6.85 -18.11 1.72
C VAL A 56 7.71 -19.31 2.08
N THR A 57 7.36 -19.97 3.18
CA THR A 57 7.99 -21.21 3.65
C THR A 57 7.03 -22.38 3.48
N LEU A 58 7.60 -23.56 3.26
CA LEU A 58 6.88 -24.82 3.10
C LEU A 58 7.20 -25.75 4.27
N ALA A 59 6.17 -26.40 4.80
CA ALA A 59 6.27 -27.48 5.78
C ALA A 59 5.35 -28.64 5.38
N GLY A 60 5.77 -29.87 5.68
CA GLY A 60 4.98 -31.07 5.45
C GLY A 60 5.74 -32.30 5.93
N GLU A 61 5.02 -33.31 6.42
CA GLU A 61 5.64 -34.49 7.05
C GLU A 61 6.58 -35.26 6.11
N ARG A 62 6.24 -35.29 4.81
CA ARG A 62 7.01 -36.02 3.79
C ARG A 62 8.06 -35.16 3.08
N LEU A 63 8.14 -33.86 3.38
CA LEU A 63 9.09 -32.97 2.71
C LEU A 63 10.51 -33.21 3.25
N GLY A 64 11.41 -33.62 2.37
CA GLY A 64 12.84 -33.67 2.63
C GLY A 64 13.47 -32.28 2.63
N GLN A 65 14.78 -32.23 2.86
CA GLN A 65 15.52 -30.98 2.91
C GLN A 65 15.50 -30.25 1.56
N PRO A 66 15.25 -28.93 1.54
CA PRO A 66 15.25 -28.16 0.31
C PRO A 66 16.64 -28.07 -0.30
N THR A 67 16.72 -28.30 -1.61
CA THR A 67 17.93 -28.01 -2.38
C THR A 67 17.69 -26.81 -3.30
N PRO A 68 18.42 -25.69 -3.13
CA PRO A 68 18.35 -24.56 -4.04
C PRO A 68 18.84 -24.95 -5.44
N ARG A 69 18.09 -24.59 -6.47
CA ARG A 69 18.48 -24.78 -7.87
C ARG A 69 18.09 -23.56 -8.71
N GLN A 70 19.04 -23.05 -9.46
CA GLN A 70 18.77 -22.01 -10.45
C GLN A 70 18.16 -22.64 -11.70
N MET A 71 17.06 -22.08 -12.16
CA MET A 71 16.37 -22.46 -13.39
C MET A 71 16.92 -21.65 -14.57
N GLY A 72 16.63 -22.08 -15.81
CA GLY A 72 17.14 -21.42 -17.02
C GLY A 72 16.71 -19.96 -17.19
N ASN A 73 15.69 -19.50 -16.46
CA ASN A 73 15.23 -18.11 -16.43
C ASN A 73 15.98 -17.23 -15.41
N GLY A 74 17.00 -17.77 -14.74
CA GLY A 74 17.77 -17.08 -13.69
C GLY A 74 17.11 -17.07 -12.30
N GLU A 75 15.87 -17.54 -12.18
CA GLU A 75 15.19 -17.66 -10.89
C GLU A 75 15.73 -18.87 -10.10
N THR A 76 15.85 -18.72 -8.78
CA THR A 76 16.31 -19.81 -7.91
C THR A 76 15.14 -20.38 -7.12
N PHE A 77 14.92 -21.68 -7.23
CA PHE A 77 13.88 -22.41 -6.52
C PHE A 77 14.47 -23.33 -5.47
N ASN A 78 13.82 -23.40 -4.31
CA ASN A 78 14.04 -24.44 -3.32
C ASN A 78 13.20 -25.66 -3.71
N ILE A 79 13.86 -26.77 -4.01
CA ILE A 79 13.22 -28.03 -4.39
C ILE A 79 13.13 -28.93 -3.17
N TYR A 80 11.91 -29.24 -2.73
CA TYR A 80 11.63 -30.15 -1.63
C TYR A 80 11.22 -31.51 -2.19
N PRO A 81 12.02 -32.57 -2.03
CA PRO A 81 11.62 -33.91 -2.42
C PRO A 81 10.55 -34.42 -1.44
N ALA A 82 9.44 -34.99 -1.94
CA ALA A 82 8.38 -35.60 -1.13
C ALA A 82 8.39 -37.15 -1.18
N GLY A 83 9.32 -37.72 -1.95
CA GLY A 83 9.45 -39.16 -2.16
C GLY A 83 8.44 -39.73 -3.18
N PRO A 84 8.42 -41.06 -3.35
CA PRO A 84 7.42 -41.75 -4.16
C PRO A 84 6.06 -41.74 -3.45
N LEU A 85 4.97 -41.63 -4.21
CA LEU A 85 3.59 -41.70 -3.70
C LEU A 85 2.83 -42.83 -4.39
N ALA A 86 2.17 -43.66 -3.59
CA ALA A 86 1.29 -44.70 -4.09
C ALA A 86 -0.08 -44.11 -4.49
N PRO A 87 -0.87 -44.80 -5.34
CA PRO A 87 -2.26 -44.41 -5.56
C PRO A 87 -3.02 -44.34 -4.23
N GLY A 88 -3.69 -43.21 -3.99
CA GLY A 88 -4.41 -42.94 -2.75
C GLY A 88 -3.61 -42.16 -1.70
N ASP A 89 -2.28 -42.08 -1.83
CA ASP A 89 -1.48 -41.21 -0.96
C ASP A 89 -1.82 -39.73 -1.21
N ALA A 90 -1.70 -38.91 -0.16
CA ALA A 90 -1.89 -37.47 -0.25
C ALA A 90 -0.57 -36.72 -0.02
N LEU A 91 -0.24 -35.83 -0.96
CA LEU A 91 0.76 -34.80 -0.75
C LEU A 91 0.11 -33.67 0.08
N GLN A 92 0.53 -33.53 1.34
CA GLN A 92 0.06 -32.48 2.23
C GLN A 92 1.19 -31.50 2.51
N VAL A 93 0.95 -30.22 2.20
CA VAL A 93 1.90 -29.14 2.44
C VAL A 93 1.21 -27.95 3.06
N THR A 94 1.88 -27.31 4.00
CA THR A 94 1.44 -26.05 4.59
C THR A 94 2.37 -24.95 4.12
N LEU A 95 1.77 -23.90 3.55
CA LEU A 95 2.43 -22.67 3.15
C LEU A 95 2.22 -21.64 4.25
N THR A 96 3.30 -20.97 4.66
CA THR A 96 3.25 -19.86 5.63
C THR A 96 4.14 -18.71 5.20
N GLY A 97 3.86 -17.50 5.68
CA GLY A 97 4.65 -16.31 5.36
C GLY A 97 3.91 -15.30 4.47
N GLN A 98 4.64 -14.33 3.94
CA GLN A 98 4.09 -13.24 3.12
C GLN A 98 4.70 -13.27 1.72
N PRO A 99 3.90 -13.51 0.67
CA PRO A 99 4.38 -13.59 -0.70
C PRO A 99 5.01 -12.27 -1.14
N VAL A 100 6.26 -12.33 -1.59
CA VAL A 100 6.93 -11.24 -2.30
C VAL A 100 6.56 -11.36 -3.77
N ILE A 101 5.62 -10.54 -4.21
CA ILE A 101 5.29 -10.41 -5.64
C ILE A 101 6.38 -9.57 -6.27
N ARG A 102 7.21 -10.17 -7.14
CA ARG A 102 8.12 -9.40 -7.99
C ARG A 102 7.41 -9.16 -9.31
N ALA A 103 7.17 -7.91 -9.69
CA ALA A 103 6.71 -7.59 -11.03
C ALA A 103 7.71 -8.18 -12.04
N ALA A 104 7.23 -9.10 -12.89
CA ALA A 104 8.03 -9.59 -14.00
C ALA A 104 8.42 -8.39 -14.87
N GLY A 105 9.71 -8.26 -15.21
CA GLY A 105 10.27 -7.15 -15.98
C GLY A 105 9.40 -6.80 -17.19
N GLY A 106 8.64 -5.73 -17.04
CA GLY A 106 7.62 -5.25 -17.96
C GLY A 106 6.79 -4.25 -17.16
N THR A 107 6.75 -3.00 -17.62
CA THR A 107 6.02 -1.90 -17.00
C THR A 107 4.52 -2.22 -16.94
N MET A 108 4.12 -2.98 -15.94
CA MET A 108 2.85 -2.76 -15.27
C MET A 108 3.24 -2.09 -13.96
N ALA A 109 2.78 -0.85 -13.81
CA ALA A 109 2.83 -0.16 -12.55
C ALA A 109 2.27 -1.11 -11.48
N GLU A 110 3.16 -1.65 -10.66
CA GLU A 110 2.78 -2.12 -9.35
C GLU A 110 2.03 -0.94 -8.71
N PRO A 111 0.79 -1.10 -8.22
CA PRO A 111 0.29 -0.13 -7.28
C PRO A 111 1.20 -0.31 -6.09
N GLN A 112 2.21 0.56 -6.01
CA GLN A 112 3.06 0.73 -4.85
C GLN A 112 2.09 0.87 -3.69
N ARG A 113 1.85 -0.25 -2.99
CA ARG A 113 1.17 -0.25 -1.71
C ARG A 113 2.19 0.35 -0.75
N SER A 114 2.39 1.66 -0.90
CA SER A 114 3.01 2.52 0.08
C SER A 114 2.41 2.12 1.43
N ALA A 115 3.24 2.03 2.47
CA ALA A 115 2.79 1.73 3.83
C ALA A 115 1.62 2.65 4.32
N LEU A 116 1.37 3.74 3.60
CA LEU A 116 0.19 4.61 3.71
C LEU A 116 -1.15 3.92 3.33
N ASN A 117 -1.16 3.00 2.36
CA ASN A 117 -2.37 2.31 1.87
C ASN A 117 -2.76 1.09 2.74
N ALA A 118 -1.80 0.45 3.42
CA ALA A 118 -2.12 -0.62 4.37
C ALA A 118 -2.76 -0.09 5.67
N LEU A 119 -2.52 1.18 6.01
CA LEU A 119 -3.21 1.89 7.09
C LEU A 119 -4.58 2.41 6.64
N ALA A 120 -4.77 2.65 5.33
CA ALA A 120 -6.04 3.08 4.78
C ALA A 120 -7.10 1.97 4.80
N ASP A 121 -6.77 0.72 4.47
CA ASP A 121 -7.78 -0.36 4.34
C ASP A 121 -8.37 -0.86 5.68
N ARG A 122 -7.77 -0.53 6.84
CA ARG A 122 -8.36 -0.81 8.16
C ARG A 122 -9.00 0.40 8.84
N TRP A 123 -8.84 1.60 8.28
CA TRP A 123 -9.32 2.87 8.85
C TRP A 123 -9.96 3.79 7.79
N ALA A 124 -10.41 3.24 6.66
CA ALA A 124 -11.06 3.98 5.56
C ALA A 124 -12.44 4.56 5.89
N ILE A 125 -12.80 4.63 7.18
CA ILE A 125 -13.95 5.38 7.69
C ILE A 125 -13.54 5.92 9.09
N PRO A 126 -12.57 6.85 9.20
CA PRO A 126 -12.97 8.26 9.36
C PRO A 126 -11.93 9.32 8.93
N ILE A 127 -10.92 9.04 8.10
CA ILE A 127 -9.89 10.07 7.79
C ILE A 127 -10.32 11.03 6.66
N GLY A 128 -11.17 10.59 5.73
CA GLY A 128 -11.80 11.49 4.75
C GLY A 128 -12.80 12.48 5.37
N GLY A 129 -13.38 12.12 6.53
CA GLY A 129 -14.34 12.97 7.25
C GLY A 129 -13.68 14.04 8.13
N GLY A 130 -12.46 13.81 8.62
CA GLY A 130 -11.77 14.77 9.50
C GLY A 130 -11.34 16.05 8.77
N ILE A 131 -10.76 15.92 7.58
CA ILE A 131 -10.33 17.08 6.77
C ILE A 131 -11.53 17.81 6.18
N LEU A 132 -12.52 17.07 5.66
CA LEU A 132 -13.75 17.68 5.12
C LEU A 132 -14.59 18.33 6.23
N GLY A 133 -14.67 17.69 7.41
CA GLY A 133 -15.32 18.24 8.59
C GLY A 133 -14.61 19.48 9.14
N ALA A 134 -13.28 19.46 9.23
CA ALA A 134 -12.50 20.63 9.62
C ALA A 134 -12.61 21.77 8.60
N ALA A 135 -12.64 21.46 7.30
CA ALA A 135 -12.85 22.44 6.24
C ALA A 135 -14.27 23.05 6.32
N MET A 136 -15.30 22.26 6.60
CA MET A 136 -16.67 22.75 6.80
C MET A 136 -16.83 23.58 8.07
N ILE A 137 -16.19 23.19 9.18
CA ILE A 137 -16.19 23.97 10.43
C ILE A 137 -15.44 25.29 10.21
N ALA A 138 -14.27 25.25 9.56
CA ALA A 138 -13.51 26.45 9.21
C ALA A 138 -14.29 27.37 8.27
N PHE A 139 -14.98 26.80 7.27
CA PHE A 139 -15.84 27.56 6.36
C PHE A 139 -17.06 28.15 7.06
N GLY A 140 -17.70 27.40 7.97
CA GLY A 140 -18.82 27.87 8.78
C GLY A 140 -18.43 29.01 9.73
N VAL A 141 -17.29 28.89 10.42
CA VAL A 141 -16.73 29.94 11.28
C VAL A 141 -16.34 31.16 10.45
N TRP A 142 -15.73 30.97 9.28
CA TRP A 142 -15.37 32.06 8.38
C TRP A 142 -16.59 32.79 7.82
N TRP A 143 -17.64 32.07 7.44
CA TRP A 143 -18.90 32.64 6.96
C TRP A 143 -19.65 33.39 8.07
N TRP A 144 -19.68 32.84 9.28
CA TRP A 144 -20.33 33.51 10.42
C TRP A 144 -19.58 34.77 10.85
N ARG A 145 -18.25 34.80 10.72
CA ARG A 145 -17.43 36.01 10.89
C ARG A 145 -17.63 37.03 9.76
N ARG A 146 -18.04 36.59 8.56
CA ARG A 146 -18.41 37.47 7.44
C ARG A 146 -19.83 38.01 7.52
N GLY A 147 -20.71 37.36 8.27
CA GLY A 147 -22.08 37.83 8.55
C GLY A 147 -22.16 38.98 9.56
N ALA A 148 -21.06 39.33 10.21
CA ALA A 148 -20.95 40.50 11.09
C ALA A 148 -20.28 41.67 10.34
N THR A 149 -20.82 42.04 9.19
CA THR A 149 -20.60 43.37 8.61
C THR A 149 -21.63 44.29 9.27
N PRO A 150 -21.26 45.17 10.23
CA PRO A 150 -22.12 46.29 10.59
C PRO A 150 -22.38 47.14 9.34
N PRO A 151 -23.52 47.83 9.24
CA PRO A 151 -23.95 48.47 7.99
C PRO A 151 -22.88 49.40 7.44
N ALA A 152 -22.77 49.38 6.11
CA ALA A 152 -21.77 50.08 5.31
C ALA A 152 -21.53 51.54 5.72
N GLU A 153 -20.26 51.88 5.92
CA GLU A 153 -19.73 53.24 5.85
C GLU A 153 -18.50 53.24 4.92
N PRO A 154 -18.22 54.38 4.24
CA PRO A 154 -17.63 54.40 2.90
C PRO A 154 -16.12 54.13 2.88
N GLU A 155 -15.65 53.71 1.71
CA GLU A 155 -14.27 53.45 1.29
C GLU A 155 -13.23 54.28 2.06
N ALA A 156 -12.64 53.69 3.10
CA ALA A 156 -11.48 54.24 3.77
C ALA A 156 -10.21 53.65 3.13
N GLU A 157 -9.41 54.53 2.58
CA GLU A 157 -8.02 54.36 2.16
C GLU A 157 -7.31 53.30 3.01
N SER A 158 -6.77 52.26 2.36
CA SER A 158 -6.14 51.12 3.01
C SER A 158 -4.89 51.56 3.76
N ASP A 159 -5.07 51.94 5.02
CA ASP A 159 -4.01 52.38 5.92
C ASP A 159 -3.16 51.16 6.34
N PRO A 160 -1.85 51.13 6.02
CA PRO A 160 -0.94 50.06 6.42
C PRO A 160 -0.87 49.88 7.95
N GLU A 161 -1.27 50.88 8.75
CA GLU A 161 -1.35 50.78 10.21
C GLU A 161 -2.44 49.80 10.67
N SER A 162 -3.51 49.62 9.88
CA SER A 162 -4.61 48.69 10.18
C SER A 162 -4.28 47.22 9.87
N GLU A 163 -3.27 46.95 9.03
CA GLU A 163 -2.89 45.60 8.62
C GLU A 163 -1.87 44.94 9.56
N TRP A 164 -1.07 45.74 10.28
CA TRP A 164 -0.04 45.24 11.21
C TRP A 164 -0.60 44.29 12.30
N PRO A 165 -1.70 44.64 13.02
CA PRO A 165 -2.26 43.76 14.03
C PRO A 165 -2.78 42.42 13.46
N ASN A 166 -3.25 42.43 12.22
CA ASN A 166 -3.78 41.24 11.54
C ASN A 166 -2.66 40.26 11.16
N VAL A 167 -1.54 40.77 10.65
CA VAL A 167 -0.37 39.94 10.32
C VAL A 167 0.24 39.33 11.60
N LEU A 168 0.33 40.11 12.69
CA LEU A 168 0.85 39.60 13.96
C LEU A 168 -0.04 38.49 14.54
N ARG A 169 -1.37 38.66 14.51
CA ARG A 169 -2.32 37.64 14.95
C ARG A 169 -2.22 36.37 14.09
N ALA A 170 -2.08 36.51 12.78
CA ALA A 170 -1.92 35.38 11.87
C ALA A 170 -0.64 34.56 12.14
N ILE A 171 0.46 35.21 12.56
CA ILE A 171 1.69 34.51 12.98
C ILE A 171 1.46 33.75 14.29
N ALA A 172 0.81 34.37 15.28
CA ALA A 172 0.50 33.73 16.56
C ALA A 172 -0.40 32.50 16.40
N ASP A 173 -1.44 32.61 15.56
CA ASP A 173 -2.34 31.50 15.26
C ASP A 173 -1.62 30.34 14.56
N LEU A 174 -0.69 30.65 13.63
CA LEU A 174 0.13 29.66 12.92
C LEU A 174 1.11 28.96 13.87
N ASP A 175 1.73 29.69 14.79
CA ASP A 175 2.64 29.14 15.80
C ASP A 175 1.87 28.22 16.77
N ALA A 176 0.69 28.63 17.25
CA ALA A 176 -0.16 27.80 18.11
C ALA A 176 -0.66 26.52 17.40
N ALA A 177 -0.98 26.60 16.10
CA ALA A 177 -1.37 25.43 15.31
C ALA A 177 -0.19 24.45 15.09
N ARG A 178 1.05 24.95 15.00
CA ARG A 178 2.25 24.11 14.93
C ARG A 178 2.48 23.36 16.25
N GLU A 179 2.31 24.03 17.38
CA GLU A 179 2.43 23.42 18.72
C GLU A 179 1.40 22.31 18.94
N ARG A 180 0.18 22.47 18.41
CA ARG A 180 -0.87 21.44 18.43
C ARG A 180 -0.67 20.31 17.40
N GLY A 181 0.36 20.37 16.57
CA GLY A 181 0.63 19.37 15.54
C GLY A 181 -0.34 19.42 14.35
N GLU A 182 -1.14 20.48 14.21
CA GLU A 182 -2.14 20.65 13.15
C GLU A 182 -1.53 21.05 11.79
N VAL A 183 -0.26 21.49 11.80
CA VAL A 183 0.46 21.96 10.61
C VAL A 183 1.74 21.16 10.42
N ALA A 184 1.91 20.59 9.22
CA ALA A 184 3.12 19.91 8.80
C ALA A 184 4.32 20.89 8.76
N GLU A 185 5.51 20.41 9.13
CA GLU A 185 6.71 21.24 9.29
C GLU A 185 7.07 22.03 8.02
N GLU A 186 6.98 21.40 6.83
CA GLU A 186 7.27 22.10 5.57
C GLU A 186 6.26 23.22 5.28
N ALA A 187 4.97 22.95 5.52
CA ALA A 187 3.89 23.93 5.33
C ALA A 187 3.99 25.10 6.33
N TYR A 188 4.37 24.82 7.57
CA TYR A 188 4.64 25.82 8.60
C TYR A 188 5.77 26.77 8.17
N ARG A 189 6.90 26.22 7.72
CA ARG A 189 8.06 27.01 7.28
C ARG A 189 7.73 27.93 6.12
N SER A 190 7.01 27.42 5.11
CA SER A 190 6.61 28.22 3.95
C SER A 190 5.70 29.38 4.35
N ARG A 191 4.60 29.10 5.06
CA ARG A 191 3.63 30.11 5.48
C ARG A 191 4.23 31.15 6.43
N ARG A 192 5.14 30.74 7.32
CA ARG A 192 5.82 31.66 8.25
C ARG A 192 6.80 32.58 7.53
N ALA A 193 7.43 32.13 6.45
CA ALA A 193 8.28 32.97 5.62
C ALA A 193 7.47 34.07 4.90
N GLU A 194 6.30 33.72 4.36
CA GLU A 194 5.39 34.67 3.71
C GLU A 194 4.87 35.74 4.67
N LEU A 195 4.40 35.34 5.86
CA LEU A 195 3.89 36.27 6.87
C LEU A 195 4.98 37.22 7.39
N ARG A 196 6.21 36.72 7.55
CA ARG A 196 7.37 37.57 7.90
C ARG A 196 7.74 38.54 6.78
N ALA A 197 7.58 38.15 5.52
CA ALA A 197 7.78 39.06 4.39
C ALA A 197 6.74 40.20 4.41
N LYS A 198 5.46 39.88 4.65
CA LYS A 198 4.38 40.87 4.79
C LYS A 198 4.61 41.81 5.97
N ALA A 199 4.99 41.28 7.14
CA ALA A 199 5.32 42.08 8.31
C ALA A 199 6.46 43.09 8.03
N ARG A 200 7.51 42.65 7.32
CA ARG A 200 8.61 43.54 6.91
C ARG A 200 8.16 44.63 5.93
N ALA A 201 7.32 44.27 4.95
CA ALA A 201 6.79 45.25 3.99
C ALA A 201 5.98 46.35 4.69
N ILE A 202 5.15 45.97 5.67
CA ILE A 202 4.36 46.94 6.47
C ILE A 202 5.27 47.83 7.32
N LEU A 203 6.31 47.28 7.94
CA LEU A 203 7.28 48.09 8.71
C LEU A 203 8.07 49.07 7.83
N GLN A 204 8.49 48.65 6.63
CA GLN A 204 9.17 49.53 5.67
C GLN A 204 8.25 50.63 5.16
N ALA A 205 6.97 50.32 4.90
CA ALA A 205 5.97 51.32 4.53
C ALA A 205 5.75 52.34 5.67
N ARG A 206 5.77 51.90 6.92
CA ARG A 206 5.67 52.76 8.11
C ARG A 206 6.88 53.67 8.30
N GLU A 207 8.09 53.17 8.04
CA GLU A 207 9.33 53.94 8.15
C GLU A 207 9.50 54.97 7.02
N GLY A 208 8.99 54.66 5.81
CA GLY A 208 9.02 55.58 4.67
C GLY A 208 7.90 56.65 4.67
N ALA A 209 6.90 56.52 5.54
CA ALA A 209 5.79 57.47 5.69
C ALA A 209 6.02 58.53 6.80
N LYS A 210 7.18 58.53 7.45
CA LYS A 210 7.63 59.53 8.44
C LYS A 210 8.65 60.48 7.84
#